data_AF-A0A449AHT6-F1
#
_entry.id   AF-A0A449AHT6-F1
#
_cell.length_a   1.000
_cell.length_b   1.000
_cell.length_c   1.000
_cell.angle_alpha   90.00
_cell.angle_beta   90.00
_cell.angle_gamma   90.00
#
_symmetry.space_group_name_H-M   'P 1'
#
loop_
_entity.id
_entity.type
_entity.pdbx_description
1 polymer ?
#
loop_
_entity_poly.entity_id
_entity_poly.type
_entity_poly.pdbx_seq_one_letter_code
_entity_poly.pdbx_strand_id
1 'polypeptide(L)'
;MTKQNKEKFLKVTKKAQYKLYVGSWIFFSLSILGIFISTLIIILNLYAIRWNERPYDTMYIFVHIAIVSAFTTFFLSVQAFLNISKRKQELSQNISKIDEIIELISTKEQLNQEDIDNISEVIN
;
A
#
# COMPACT_ATOMS: atom_id res chain seq x y z
N MET A 1 -5.29 22.72 27.67
CA MET A 1 -6.14 22.18 26.57
C MET A 1 -7.60 22.15 27.05
N THR A 2 -8.51 22.93 26.45
CA THR A 2 -9.95 22.97 26.82
C THR A 2 -10.66 21.66 26.43
N LYS A 3 -11.68 21.23 27.22
CA LYS A 3 -12.47 20.01 26.94
C LYS A 3 -12.99 19.94 25.49
N GLN A 4 -13.41 21.08 24.96
CA GLN A 4 -13.93 21.21 23.59
C GLN A 4 -12.85 20.94 22.51
N ASN A 5 -11.60 21.34 22.75
CA ASN A 5 -10.48 21.05 21.86
C ASN A 5 -10.11 19.56 21.90
N LYS A 6 -10.20 18.93 23.08
CA LYS A 6 -9.94 17.49 23.25
C LYS A 6 -10.97 16.63 22.50
N GLU A 7 -12.24 17.02 22.53
CA GLU A 7 -13.31 16.33 21.80
C GLU A 7 -13.22 16.48 20.27
N LYS A 8 -12.92 17.70 19.78
CA LYS A 8 -12.65 17.92 18.34
C LYS A 8 -11.47 17.06 17.87
N PHE A 9 -10.38 17.04 18.64
CA PHE A 9 -9.20 16.24 18.33
C PHE A 9 -9.54 14.74 18.25
N LEU A 10 -10.24 14.20 19.25
CA LEU A 10 -10.69 12.80 19.27
C LEU A 10 -11.60 12.41 18.09
N LYS A 11 -12.48 13.32 17.65
CA LYS A 11 -13.36 13.07 16.49
C LYS A 11 -12.57 13.02 15.18
N VAL A 12 -11.61 13.93 15.01
CA VAL A 12 -10.76 13.99 13.81
C VAL A 12 -9.85 12.75 13.74
N THR A 13 -9.19 12.39 14.85
CA THR A 13 -8.31 11.22 14.89
C THR A 13 -9.07 9.92 14.64
N LYS A 14 -10.26 9.72 15.24
CA LYS A 14 -11.09 8.54 14.96
C LYS A 14 -11.51 8.45 13.49
N LYS A 15 -11.90 9.58 12.87
CA LYS A 15 -12.32 9.60 11.46
C LYS A 15 -11.14 9.31 10.51
N ALA A 16 -9.95 9.83 10.83
CA ALA A 16 -8.72 9.55 10.08
C ALA A 16 -8.30 8.07 10.22
N GLN A 17 -8.28 7.55 11.45
CA GLN A 17 -7.98 6.14 11.72
C GLN A 17 -8.95 5.20 11.00
N TYR A 18 -10.25 5.48 11.03
CA TYR A 18 -11.25 4.67 10.34
C TYR A 18 -11.03 4.64 8.82
N LYS A 19 -10.78 5.80 8.19
CA LYS A 19 -10.47 5.87 6.75
C LYS A 19 -9.21 5.08 6.39
N LEU A 20 -8.15 5.21 7.20
CA LEU A 20 -6.92 4.46 7.00
C LEU A 20 -7.12 2.95 7.16
N TYR A 21 -7.91 2.54 8.16
CA TYR A 21 -8.17 1.14 8.44
C TYR A 21 -8.98 0.49 7.31
N VAL A 22 -10.06 1.15 6.87
CA VAL A 22 -10.90 0.67 5.76
C VAL A 22 -10.10 0.62 4.46
N GLY A 23 -9.34 1.68 4.15
CA GLY A 23 -8.51 1.71 2.95
C GLY A 23 -7.43 0.63 2.93
N SER A 24 -6.74 0.44 4.07
CA SER A 24 -5.74 -0.61 4.23
C SER A 24 -6.36 -2.01 4.12
N TRP A 25 -7.53 -2.21 4.71
CA TRP A 25 -8.24 -3.49 4.67
C TRP A 25 -8.70 -3.86 3.27
N ILE A 26 -9.26 -2.91 2.52
CA ILE A 26 -9.66 -3.10 1.12
C ILE A 26 -8.43 -3.44 0.27
N PHE A 27 -7.35 -2.68 0.43
CA PHE A 27 -6.10 -2.91 -0.31
C PHE A 27 -5.52 -4.30 -0.03
N PHE A 28 -5.47 -4.69 1.24
CA PHE A 28 -4.98 -6.00 1.67
C PHE A 28 -5.86 -7.13 1.14
N SER A 29 -7.19 -6.98 1.23
CA SER A 29 -8.15 -7.97 0.73
C SER A 29 -8.02 -8.17 -0.78
N LEU A 30 -7.92 -7.08 -1.55
CA LEU A 30 -7.70 -7.13 -3.00
C LEU A 30 -6.36 -7.80 -3.36
N SER A 31 -5.31 -7.52 -2.58
CA SER A 31 -3.99 -8.14 -2.78
C SER A 31 -4.03 -9.65 -2.55
N ILE A 32 -4.65 -10.09 -1.46
CA ILE A 32 -4.84 -11.54 -1.18
C ILE A 32 -5.67 -12.20 -2.28
N LEU A 33 -6.76 -11.57 -2.70
CA LEU A 33 -7.64 -12.09 -3.75
C LEU A 33 -6.88 -12.21 -5.08
N GLY A 34 -6.03 -11.25 -5.42
CA GLY A 34 -5.16 -11.32 -6.59
C GLY A 34 -4.16 -12.49 -6.55
N ILE A 35 -3.54 -12.75 -5.38
CA ILE A 35 -2.66 -13.91 -5.17
C ILE A 35 -3.44 -15.21 -5.35
N PHE A 36 -4.66 -15.27 -4.80
CA PHE A 36 -5.51 -16.45 -4.88
C PHE A 36 -5.92 -16.76 -6.33
N ILE A 37 -6.34 -15.74 -7.09
CA ILE A 37 -6.65 -15.87 -8.53
C ILE A 37 -5.42 -16.33 -9.31
N SER A 38 -4.26 -15.71 -9.08
CA SER A 38 -3.01 -16.06 -9.77
C SER A 38 -2.63 -17.53 -9.54
N THR A 39 -2.78 -18.01 -8.30
CA THR A 39 -2.54 -19.40 -7.94
C THR A 39 -3.56 -20.34 -8.61
N LEU A 40 -4.85 -19.98 -8.61
CA LEU A 40 -5.89 -20.75 -9.29
C LEU A 40 -5.64 -20.87 -10.79
N ILE A 41 -5.18 -19.81 -11.46
CA ILE A 41 -4.83 -19.85 -12.89
C ILE A 41 -3.74 -20.89 -13.14
N ILE A 42 -2.70 -20.95 -12.31
CA ILE A 42 -1.63 -21.95 -12.44
C ILE A 42 -2.20 -23.37 -12.27
N ILE A 43 -3.02 -23.59 -11.24
CA ILE A 43 -3.65 -24.89 -10.96
C ILE A 43 -4.56 -25.30 -12.13
N LEU A 44 -5.40 -24.40 -12.63
CA LEU A 44 -6.31 -24.63 -13.75
C LEU A 44 -5.56 -24.96 -15.04
N ASN A 45 -4.44 -24.28 -15.32
CA ASN A 45 -3.62 -24.61 -16.48
C ASN A 45 -2.96 -25.98 -16.36
N LEU A 46 -2.42 -26.34 -15.18
CA LEU A 46 -1.85 -27.67 -14.95
C LEU A 46 -2.92 -28.77 -15.00
N TYR A 47 -4.12 -28.48 -14.49
CA TYR A 47 -5.28 -29.36 -14.62
C TYR A 47 -5.64 -29.56 -16.10
N ALA A 48 -5.76 -28.48 -16.86
CA ALA A 48 -6.07 -28.53 -18.29
C ALA A 48 -5.03 -29.33 -19.08
N ILE A 49 -3.75 -29.26 -18.72
CA ILE A 49 -2.69 -30.09 -19.31
C ILE A 49 -2.88 -31.57 -18.96
N ARG A 50 -3.14 -31.89 -17.69
CA ARG A 50 -3.23 -33.28 -17.20
C ARG A 50 -4.42 -34.05 -17.77
N TRP A 51 -5.58 -33.43 -17.83
CA TRP A 51 -6.83 -34.06 -18.29
C TRP A 51 -7.18 -33.66 -19.73
N ASN A 52 -6.19 -33.25 -20.52
CA ASN A 52 -6.40 -32.87 -21.90
C ASN A 52 -6.73 -34.09 -22.77
N GLU A 53 -7.90 -34.08 -23.43
CA GLU A 53 -8.26 -35.13 -24.40
C GLU A 53 -7.47 -35.01 -25.72
N ARG A 54 -6.92 -33.83 -26.04
CA ARG A 54 -6.14 -33.58 -27.26
C ARG A 54 -4.77 -32.94 -26.95
N PRO A 55 -3.85 -33.69 -26.30
CA PRO A 55 -2.56 -33.16 -25.87
C PRO A 55 -1.70 -32.66 -27.04
N TYR A 56 -1.73 -33.32 -28.19
CA TYR A 56 -0.91 -32.95 -29.34
C TYR A 56 -1.29 -31.58 -29.95
N ASP A 57 -2.55 -31.18 -29.83
CA ASP A 57 -3.06 -29.97 -30.49
C ASP A 57 -3.14 -28.75 -29.56
N THR A 58 -3.29 -28.94 -28.24
CA THR A 58 -3.62 -27.82 -27.33
C THR A 58 -2.70 -27.71 -26.12
N MET A 59 -1.87 -28.73 -25.83
CA MET A 59 -0.98 -28.70 -24.66
C MET A 59 0.03 -27.56 -24.73
N TYR A 60 0.54 -27.24 -25.92
CA TYR A 60 1.49 -26.13 -26.08
C TYR A 60 0.87 -24.79 -25.68
N ILE A 61 -0.42 -24.57 -25.95
CA ILE A 61 -1.14 -23.33 -25.60
C ILE A 61 -1.22 -23.20 -24.08
N PHE A 62 -1.65 -24.26 -23.38
CA PHE A 62 -1.75 -24.26 -21.93
C PHE A 62 -0.40 -24.08 -21.24
N VAL A 63 0.66 -24.67 -21.78
CA VAL A 63 2.03 -24.47 -21.27
C VAL A 63 2.46 -23.01 -21.44
N HIS A 64 2.20 -22.38 -22.60
CA HIS A 64 2.51 -20.97 -22.80
C HIS A 64 1.74 -20.07 -21.84
N ILE A 65 0.44 -20.30 -21.65
CA ILE A 65 -0.39 -19.54 -20.71
C ILE A 65 0.14 -19.70 -19.28
N ALA A 66 0.51 -20.92 -18.87
CA ALA A 66 1.08 -21.16 -17.55
C ALA A 66 2.39 -20.38 -17.33
N ILE A 67 3.30 -20.41 -18.31
CA ILE A 67 4.58 -19.68 -18.26
C ILE A 67 4.33 -18.17 -18.18
N VAL A 68 3.50 -17.62 -19.07
CA VAL A 68 3.18 -16.18 -19.08
C VAL A 68 2.52 -15.75 -17.77
N SER A 69 1.61 -16.56 -17.23
CA SER A 69 0.95 -16.29 -15.95
C SER A 69 1.93 -16.30 -14.79
N ALA A 70 2.88 -17.24 -14.77
CA ALA A 70 3.93 -17.30 -13.76
C ALA A 70 4.82 -16.06 -13.78
N PHE A 71 5.29 -15.64 -14.96
CA PHE A 71 6.08 -14.41 -15.09
C PHE A 71 5.29 -13.16 -14.70
N THR A 72 4.04 -13.05 -15.14
CA THR A 72 3.16 -11.92 -14.78
C THR A 72 2.99 -11.82 -13.27
N THR A 73 2.73 -12.95 -12.61
CA THR A 73 2.59 -13.02 -11.16
C THR A 73 3.88 -12.61 -10.45
N PHE A 74 5.03 -13.08 -10.95
CA PHE A 74 6.34 -12.71 -10.44
C PHE A 74 6.57 -11.19 -10.53
N PHE A 75 6.38 -10.57 -11.70
CA PHE A 75 6.57 -9.13 -11.86
C PHE A 75 5.61 -8.29 -11.02
N LEU A 76 4.33 -8.70 -10.92
CA LEU A 76 3.36 -8.06 -10.03
C LEU A 76 3.83 -8.11 -8.57
N SER A 77 4.37 -9.24 -8.11
CA SER A 77 4.89 -9.37 -6.74
C SER A 77 6.09 -8.45 -6.48
N VAL A 78 7.03 -8.35 -7.43
CA VAL A 78 8.18 -7.45 -7.34
C VAL A 78 7.73 -6.00 -7.33
N GLN A 79 6.81 -5.61 -8.21
CA GLN A 79 6.26 -4.26 -8.26
C GLN A 79 5.55 -3.89 -6.95
N ALA A 80 4.73 -4.79 -6.40
CA ALA A 80 4.07 -4.59 -5.12
C ALA A 80 5.09 -4.40 -3.98
N PHE A 81 6.13 -5.22 -3.95
CA PHE A 81 7.21 -5.11 -2.97
C PHE A 81 7.93 -3.75 -3.05
N LEU A 82 8.31 -3.31 -4.26
CA LEU A 82 8.97 -2.03 -4.47
C LEU A 82 8.08 -0.84 -4.07
N ASN A 83 6.79 -0.88 -4.42
CA ASN A 83 5.83 0.17 -4.04
C ASN A 83 5.65 0.27 -2.53
N ILE A 84 5.57 -0.86 -1.82
CA ILE A 84 5.49 -0.88 -0.35
C ILE A 84 6.77 -0.29 0.25
N SER A 85 7.93 -0.66 -0.28
CA SER A 85 9.23 -0.14 0.19
C SER A 85 9.33 1.38 0.02
N LYS A 86 8.97 1.89 -1.17
CA LYS A 86 8.95 3.34 -1.45
C LYS A 86 8.00 4.09 -0.51
N ARG A 87 6.77 3.59 -0.34
CA ARG A 87 5.77 4.24 0.52
C ARG A 87 6.18 4.22 1.99
N LYS A 88 6.86 3.17 2.44
CA LYS A 88 7.45 3.11 3.79
C LYS A 88 8.53 4.19 3.97
N GLN A 89 9.38 4.37 2.97
CA GLN A 89 10.43 5.39 2.99
C GLN A 89 9.86 6.81 3.01
N GLU A 90 8.88 7.11 2.14
CA GLU A 90 8.17 8.40 2.12
C GLU A 90 7.51 8.69 3.48
N LEU A 91 6.82 7.70 4.07
CA LEU A 91 6.20 7.85 5.37
C LEU A 91 7.23 8.13 6.48
N SER A 92 8.37 7.44 6.46
CA SER A 92 9.46 7.66 7.42
C SER A 92 10.06 9.06 7.30
N GLN A 93 10.23 9.57 6.07
CA GLN A 93 10.72 10.93 5.83
C GLN A 93 9.73 11.98 6.35
N ASN A 94 8.43 11.77 6.12
CA ASN A 94 7.40 12.68 6.61
C ASN A 94 7.32 12.69 8.14
N ILE A 95 7.48 11.53 8.79
CA ILE A 95 7.55 11.46 10.26
C ILE A 95 8.76 12.24 10.77
N SER A 96 9.95 12.04 10.18
CA SER A 96 11.18 12.77 10.57
C SER A 96 11.01 14.29 10.46
N LYS A 97 10.43 14.77 9.36
CA LYS A 97 10.16 16.21 9.17
C LYS A 97 9.17 16.76 10.20
N ILE A 98 8.14 15.98 10.55
CA ILE A 98 7.18 16.38 11.57
C ILE A 98 7.84 16.43 12.96
N ASP A 99 8.70 15.47 13.29
CA ASP A 99 9.44 15.46 14.55
C ASP A 99 10.39 16.67 14.65
N GLU A 100 11.08 17.03 13.56
CA GLU A 100 11.90 18.25 13.47
C GLU A 100 11.08 19.53 13.71
N ILE A 101 9.88 19.62 13.14
CA ILE A 101 8.95 20.74 13.37
C ILE A 101 8.51 20.79 14.84
N ILE A 102 8.17 19.64 15.43
CA ILE A 102 7.76 19.56 16.84
C ILE A 102 8.88 20.04 17.75
N GLU A 103 10.13 19.67 17.46
CA GLU A 103 11.30 20.12 18.20
C GLU A 103 11.52 21.63 18.08
N LEU A 104 11.38 22.19 16.87
CA LEU A 104 11.45 23.63 16.59
C LEU A 104 10.41 24.42 17.40
N ILE A 105 9.16 23.95 17.42
CA ILE A 105 8.07 24.56 18.19
C ILE A 105 8.27 24.38 19.69
N SER A 106 8.82 23.25 20.13
CA SER A 106 9.05 22.98 21.56
C SER A 106 10.22 23.78 22.13
N THR A 107 11.18 24.18 21.29
CA THR A 107 12.42 24.84 21.72
C THR A 107 12.35 26.37 21.57
N LYS A 108 11.57 26.89 20.62
CA LYS A 108 11.39 28.34 20.43
C LYS A 108 10.16 28.86 21.18
N GLU A 109 10.38 29.85 22.04
CA GLU A 109 9.32 30.54 22.80
C GLU A 109 8.43 31.45 21.92
N GLN A 110 8.92 31.84 20.73
CA GLN A 110 8.19 32.58 19.68
C GLN A 110 8.55 32.05 18.29
N LEU A 111 7.54 31.65 17.53
CA LEU A 111 7.68 31.28 16.11
C LEU A 111 7.65 32.55 15.26
N ASN A 112 8.63 32.70 14.37
CA ASN A 112 8.62 33.80 13.40
C ASN A 112 7.80 33.41 12.16
N GLN A 113 7.55 34.38 11.27
CA GLN A 113 6.71 34.16 10.09
C GLN A 113 7.31 33.12 9.13
N GLU A 114 8.64 33.06 9.07
CA GLU A 114 9.39 32.08 8.29
C GLU A 114 9.24 30.65 8.84
N ASP A 115 9.21 30.48 10.17
CA ASP A 115 8.89 29.20 10.82
C ASP A 115 7.46 28.76 10.47
N ILE A 116 6.51 29.70 10.42
CA ILE A 116 5.09 29.43 10.06
C ILE A 116 4.96 29.02 8.59
N ASP A 117 5.67 29.69 7.68
CA ASP A 117 5.65 29.39 6.25
C ASP A 117 6.26 27.99 5.98
N ASN A 118 7.38 27.65 6.62
CA ASN A 118 7.99 26.32 6.55
C ASN A 118 7.06 25.21 7.08
N ILE A 119 6.31 25.47 8.15
CA ILE A 119 5.31 24.53 8.69
C ILE A 119 4.14 24.34 7.70
N SER A 120 3.68 25.43 7.08
CA SER A 120 2.59 25.41 6.09
C SER A 120 2.95 24.61 4.84
N GLU A 121 4.21 24.66 4.40
CA GLU A 121 4.72 23.92 3.25
C GLU A 121 4.82 22.41 3.50
N VAL A 122 5.06 21.99 4.76
CA VAL A 122 5.14 20.57 5.13
C VAL A 122 3.76 19.94 5.40
N ILE A 123 2.76 20.75 5.73
CA ILE A 123 1.37 20.29 6.01
C ILE A 123 0.54 20.14 4.72
N ASN A 124 0.84 20.92 3.68
CA ASN A 124 0.18 20.83 2.36
C ASN A 124 0.80 19.77 1.45
#